data_AF-A0A257L5X6-F1
#
_entry.id   AF-A0A257L5X6-F1
#
_cell.length_a   1.000
_cell.length_b   1.000
_cell.length_c   1.000
_cell.angle_alpha   90.00
_cell.angle_beta   90.00
_cell.angle_gamma   90.00
#
_symmetry.space_group_name_H-M   'P 1'
#
loop_
_entity.id
_entity.type
_entity.pdbx_description
1 polymer ?
#
loop_
_entity_poly.entity_id
_entity_poly.type
_entity_poly.pdbx_seq_one_letter_code
_entity_poly.pdbx_strand_id
1 'polypeptide(L)'
;MRNPKWHRDEIILALDLYHDKNLGSIDSRNPKIIELSKLLNKLPIFDNKPDQQTFRNPNGVTLKLSNFKAIDPNYGGKGMNSFSKLDKEVFEEFSSDIKLLNKIANEIKKISTNSVLSKEIANIENDDLSETDSVKEGQVLYKLHKVRERDRKIIDAKKKRVIKEKGELRCEACNFNFETTYGELGKGYIECHHLIPLANFQENKVTKLEDLALLCSNCHSMIHRDLNISSIIEFKKSIKT
;
A
#
# COMPACT_ATOMS: atom_id res chain seq x y z
N MET A 1 15.29 4.07 -24.31
CA MET A 1 13.98 4.49 -23.76
C MET A 1 14.21 5.28 -22.48
N ARG A 2 13.36 6.27 -22.17
CA ARG A 2 13.46 7.03 -20.91
C ARG A 2 12.93 6.17 -19.76
N ASN A 3 13.61 6.17 -18.62
CA ASN A 3 13.13 5.48 -17.43
C ASN A 3 11.75 6.02 -16.99
N PRO A 4 10.85 5.15 -16.49
CA PRO A 4 9.58 5.61 -15.96
C PRO A 4 9.79 6.50 -14.73
N LYS A 5 8.76 7.31 -14.44
CA LYS A 5 8.73 8.16 -13.25
C LYS A 5 8.86 7.31 -11.98
N TRP A 6 9.35 7.91 -10.90
CA TRP A 6 9.39 7.26 -9.59
C TRP A 6 7.99 7.00 -9.09
N HIS A 7 7.72 5.76 -8.72
CA HIS A 7 6.47 5.35 -8.09
C HIS A 7 6.50 5.67 -6.59
N ARG A 8 5.33 5.85 -5.98
CA ARG A 8 5.20 6.23 -4.56
C ARG A 8 5.93 5.26 -3.63
N ASP A 9 5.77 3.94 -3.84
CA ASP A 9 6.47 2.90 -3.06
C ASP A 9 7.99 3.03 -3.13
N GLU A 10 8.53 3.41 -4.29
CA GLU A 10 9.97 3.61 -4.48
C GLU A 10 10.47 4.84 -3.72
N ILE A 11 9.67 5.91 -3.69
CA ILE A 11 9.97 7.14 -2.94
C ILE A 11 9.91 6.86 -1.44
N ILE A 12 8.94 6.07 -0.97
CA ILE A 12 8.84 5.65 0.44
C ILE A 12 10.11 4.90 0.87
N LEU A 13 10.57 3.92 0.08
CA LEU A 13 11.80 3.18 0.39
C LEU A 13 13.06 4.08 0.35
N ALA A 14 13.10 5.03 -0.58
CA ALA A 14 14.20 5.98 -0.67
C ALA A 14 14.22 6.97 0.51
N LEU A 15 13.04 7.43 0.94
CA LEU A 15 12.87 8.34 2.06
C LEU A 15 13.19 7.64 3.40
N ASP A 16 12.79 6.38 3.54
CA ASP A 16 13.18 5.53 4.67
C ASP A 16 14.70 5.44 4.80
N LEU A 17 15.40 5.18 3.68
CA LEU A 17 16.87 5.18 3.68
C LEU A 17 17.46 6.57 3.98
N TYR A 18 16.84 7.64 3.49
CA TYR A 18 17.30 9.01 3.75
C TYR A 18 17.29 9.36 5.25
N HIS A 19 16.30 8.86 5.99
CA HIS A 19 16.19 9.07 7.44
C HIS A 19 17.02 8.08 8.29
N ASP A 20 17.73 7.12 7.66
CA ASP A 20 18.64 6.23 8.37
C ASP A 20 19.84 7.00 8.93
N LYS A 21 19.92 7.10 10.26
CA LYS A 21 21.02 7.77 10.97
C LYS A 21 22.40 7.17 10.66
N ASN A 22 22.43 5.93 10.21
CA ASN A 22 23.64 5.20 9.85
C ASN A 22 23.87 5.16 8.33
N LEU A 23 23.19 5.99 7.53
CA LEU A 23 23.36 6.00 6.07
C LEU A 23 24.80 6.27 5.66
N GLY A 24 25.46 7.25 6.28
CA GLY A 24 26.79 7.71 5.87
C GLY A 24 26.73 8.60 4.62
N SER A 25 27.69 8.47 3.71
CA SER A 25 27.79 9.30 2.51
C SER A 25 26.71 8.96 1.47
N ILE A 26 26.10 9.98 0.87
CA ILE A 26 25.14 9.80 -0.23
C ILE A 26 25.91 9.74 -1.55
N ASP A 27 26.47 8.57 -1.86
CA ASP A 27 27.14 8.30 -3.12
C ASP A 27 26.88 6.88 -3.62
N SER A 28 27.09 6.64 -4.90
CA SER A 28 26.69 5.39 -5.56
C SER A 28 27.50 4.16 -5.15
N ARG A 29 28.59 4.34 -4.39
CA ARG A 29 29.37 3.23 -3.83
C ARG A 29 28.89 2.83 -2.43
N ASN A 30 27.97 3.60 -1.83
CA ASN A 30 27.45 3.28 -0.52
C ASN A 30 26.70 1.92 -0.56
N PRO A 31 27.09 0.93 0.28
CA PRO A 31 26.46 -0.39 0.30
C PRO A 31 24.95 -0.36 0.48
N LYS A 32 24.40 0.56 1.29
CA LYS A 32 22.95 0.68 1.53
C LYS A 32 22.22 1.24 0.33
N ILE A 33 22.84 2.16 -0.41
CA ILE A 33 22.29 2.69 -1.67
C ILE A 33 22.28 1.59 -2.74
N ILE A 34 23.33 0.76 -2.80
CA ILE A 34 23.40 -0.40 -3.69
C ILE A 34 22.32 -1.43 -3.33
N GLU A 35 22.12 -1.70 -2.04
CA GLU A 35 21.08 -2.61 -1.56
C GLU A 35 19.67 -2.10 -1.91
N LEU A 36 19.39 -0.81 -1.68
CA LEU A 36 18.13 -0.20 -2.07
C LEU A 36 17.92 -0.28 -3.59
N SER A 37 18.96 -0.02 -4.40
CA SER A 37 18.88 -0.18 -5.85
C SER A 37 18.48 -1.60 -6.27
N LYS A 38 19.06 -2.63 -5.64
CA LYS A 38 18.69 -4.04 -5.87
C LYS A 38 17.24 -4.32 -5.45
N LEU A 39 16.79 -3.76 -4.33
CA LEU A 39 15.42 -3.91 -3.84
C LEU A 39 14.41 -3.28 -4.81
N LEU A 40 14.63 -2.04 -5.23
CA LEU A 40 13.76 -1.32 -6.18
C LEU A 40 13.59 -2.11 -7.49
N ASN A 41 14.68 -2.70 -7.98
CA ASN A 41 14.66 -3.55 -9.18
C ASN A 41 13.87 -4.86 -9.00
N LYS A 42 13.60 -5.31 -7.78
CA LYS A 42 12.80 -6.51 -7.47
C LYS A 42 11.32 -6.23 -7.24
N LEU A 43 10.91 -4.97 -7.11
CA LEU A 43 9.51 -4.64 -6.85
C LEU A 43 8.60 -5.07 -8.01
N PRO A 44 7.40 -5.62 -7.72
CA PRO A 44 6.40 -6.00 -8.72
C PRO A 44 5.50 -4.81 -9.11
N ILE A 45 6.12 -3.67 -9.44
CA ILE A 45 5.43 -2.41 -9.78
C ILE A 45 5.34 -2.23 -11.29
N PHE A 46 6.46 -2.44 -11.99
CA PHE A 46 6.56 -2.24 -13.43
C PHE A 46 6.65 -3.58 -14.15
N ASP A 47 5.74 -3.79 -15.11
CA ASP A 47 5.73 -4.98 -15.98
C ASP A 47 6.90 -4.96 -16.96
N ASN A 48 7.26 -3.77 -17.46
CA ASN A 48 8.38 -3.58 -18.39
C ASN A 48 9.47 -2.72 -17.75
N LYS A 49 10.51 -3.38 -17.24
CA LYS A 49 11.69 -2.71 -16.70
C LYS A 49 12.62 -2.38 -17.87
N PRO A 50 12.94 -1.09 -18.11
CA PRO A 50 13.92 -0.72 -19.14
C PRO A 50 15.32 -1.25 -18.78
N ASP A 51 16.32 -0.91 -19.58
CA ASP A 51 17.72 -1.30 -19.38
C ASP A 51 18.14 -1.32 -17.90
N GLN A 52 18.44 -2.53 -17.40
CA GLN A 52 18.84 -2.80 -16.01
C GLN A 52 20.06 -1.99 -15.57
N GLN A 53 20.89 -1.52 -16.50
CA GLN A 53 22.03 -0.68 -16.19
C GLN A 53 21.61 0.74 -15.76
N THR A 54 20.45 1.21 -16.22
CA THR A 54 19.98 2.58 -15.99
C THR A 54 18.75 2.65 -15.07
N PHE A 55 17.95 1.59 -15.00
CA PHE A 55 16.73 1.56 -14.21
C PHE A 55 17.01 1.42 -12.71
N ARG A 56 16.64 2.45 -11.94
CA ARG A 56 16.82 2.52 -10.47
C ARG A 56 18.19 2.05 -9.99
N ASN A 57 19.22 2.35 -10.77
CA ASN A 57 20.61 2.02 -10.45
C ASN A 57 21.11 2.88 -9.25
N PRO A 58 22.28 2.57 -8.66
CA PRO A 58 22.77 3.29 -7.49
C PRO A 58 22.90 4.81 -7.72
N ASN A 59 23.30 5.25 -8.92
CA ASN A 59 23.37 6.68 -9.26
C ASN A 59 21.98 7.36 -9.21
N GLY A 60 20.95 6.68 -9.74
CA GLY A 60 19.58 7.17 -9.70
C GLY A 60 19.04 7.27 -8.27
N VAL A 61 19.39 6.31 -7.41
CA VAL A 61 19.06 6.35 -5.98
C VAL A 61 19.79 7.50 -5.27
N THR A 62 21.10 7.67 -5.52
CA THR A 62 21.88 8.81 -5.00
C THR A 62 21.26 10.15 -5.39
N LEU A 63 20.84 10.30 -6.65
CA LEU A 63 20.16 11.50 -7.13
C LEU A 63 18.82 11.70 -6.40
N LYS A 64 18.04 10.64 -6.23
CA LYS A 64 16.76 10.71 -5.50
C LYS A 64 16.94 11.17 -4.05
N LEU A 65 17.88 10.58 -3.32
CA LEU A 65 18.21 10.99 -1.95
C LEU A 65 18.71 12.44 -1.90
N SER A 66 19.45 12.88 -2.91
CA SER A 66 19.91 14.26 -3.02
C SER A 66 18.77 15.25 -3.26
N ASN A 67 17.70 14.84 -3.96
CA ASN A 67 16.50 15.66 -4.14
C ASN A 67 15.77 15.91 -2.82
N PHE A 68 15.77 14.96 -1.87
CA PHE A 68 15.14 15.16 -0.56
C PHE A 68 15.82 16.25 0.27
N LYS A 69 17.14 16.43 0.12
CA LYS A 69 17.85 17.55 0.75
C LYS A 69 17.31 18.92 0.36
N ALA A 70 16.69 19.05 -0.82
CA ALA A 70 16.11 20.30 -1.30
C ALA A 70 14.81 20.68 -0.58
N ILE A 71 14.14 19.70 0.05
CA ILE A 71 12.86 19.87 0.74
C ILE A 71 12.95 19.59 2.25
N ASP A 72 14.07 19.06 2.73
CA ASP A 72 14.31 18.81 4.14
C ASP A 72 14.60 20.13 4.88
N PRO A 73 13.70 20.59 5.77
CA PRO A 73 13.89 21.85 6.50
C PRO A 73 15.08 21.80 7.46
N ASN A 74 15.57 20.61 7.82
CA ASN A 74 16.74 20.45 8.70
C ASN A 74 18.06 20.47 7.92
N TYR A 75 18.02 20.49 6.59
CA TYR A 75 19.21 20.52 5.77
C TYR A 75 19.65 21.97 5.47
N GLY A 76 20.68 22.45 6.18
CA GLY A 76 21.22 23.81 6.01
C GLY A 76 22.17 24.01 4.80
N GLY A 77 22.33 23.02 3.93
CA GLY A 77 23.28 23.09 2.80
C GLY A 77 22.69 23.71 1.54
N LYS A 78 23.53 24.35 0.70
CA LYS A 78 23.16 24.77 -0.65
C LYS A 78 23.23 23.57 -1.60
N GLY A 79 22.17 22.77 -1.60
CA GLY A 79 22.05 21.56 -2.42
C GLY A 79 21.47 21.82 -3.82
N MET A 80 21.17 20.72 -4.51
CA MET A 80 20.49 20.69 -5.81
C MET A 80 19.02 21.08 -5.63
N ASN A 81 18.48 22.05 -6.38
CA ASN A 81 17.11 22.58 -6.18
C ASN A 81 16.01 21.82 -6.94
N SER A 82 16.18 20.52 -7.17
CA SER A 82 15.25 19.75 -8.01
C SER A 82 14.62 18.61 -7.22
N PHE A 83 13.29 18.61 -7.13
CA PHE A 83 12.48 17.52 -6.59
C PHE A 83 11.17 17.44 -7.39
N SER A 84 10.54 16.27 -7.42
CA SER A 84 9.23 16.13 -8.06
C SER A 84 8.10 16.50 -7.09
N LYS A 85 6.91 16.80 -7.62
CA LYS A 85 5.71 17.02 -6.79
C LYS A 85 5.45 15.85 -5.83
N LEU A 86 5.56 14.61 -6.33
CA LEU A 86 5.37 13.41 -5.54
C LEU A 86 6.45 13.22 -4.47
N ASP A 87 7.71 13.62 -4.74
CA ASP A 87 8.76 13.61 -3.71
C ASP A 87 8.37 14.49 -2.53
N LYS A 88 7.85 15.70 -2.81
CA LYS A 88 7.40 16.64 -1.78
C LYS A 88 6.20 16.10 -1.01
N GLU A 89 5.18 15.59 -1.71
CA GLU A 89 3.97 15.04 -1.07
C GLU A 89 4.30 13.88 -0.11
N VAL A 90 5.11 12.91 -0.55
CA VAL A 90 5.51 11.78 0.29
C VAL A 90 6.40 12.26 1.45
N PHE A 91 7.31 13.20 1.22
CA PHE A 91 8.15 13.75 2.28
C PHE A 91 7.33 14.46 3.36
N GLU A 92 6.42 15.36 2.96
CA GLU A 92 5.56 16.10 3.88
C GLU A 92 4.63 15.16 4.67
N GLU A 93 4.07 14.14 4.02
CA GLU A 93 3.21 13.14 4.65
C GLU A 93 3.89 12.42 5.82
N PHE A 94 5.16 12.05 5.66
CA PHE A 94 5.90 11.31 6.68
C PHE A 94 6.75 12.18 7.61
N SER A 95 6.86 13.48 7.33
CA SER A 95 7.70 14.42 8.09
C SER A 95 7.35 14.45 9.59
N SER A 96 6.08 14.25 9.94
CA SER A 96 5.59 14.22 11.32
C SER A 96 5.58 12.82 11.96
N ASP A 97 5.69 11.75 11.17
CA ASP A 97 5.63 10.37 11.66
C ASP A 97 6.60 9.43 10.92
N ILE A 98 7.88 9.57 11.26
CA ILE A 98 8.94 8.69 10.75
C ILE A 98 8.75 7.24 11.19
N LYS A 99 8.03 6.96 12.29
CA LYS A 99 7.75 5.57 12.70
C LYS A 99 6.82 4.89 11.70
N LEU A 100 5.80 5.60 11.23
CA LEU A 100 4.89 5.13 10.19
C LEU A 100 5.63 4.88 8.86
N LEU A 101 6.53 5.79 8.47
CA LEU A 101 7.40 5.62 7.29
C LEU A 101 8.18 4.31 7.35
N ASN A 102 8.95 4.11 8.44
CA ASN A 102 9.77 2.91 8.63
C ASN A 102 8.92 1.63 8.54
N LYS A 103 7.72 1.67 9.12
CA LYS A 103 6.80 0.54 9.13
C LYS A 103 6.30 0.19 7.73
N ILE A 104 5.84 1.18 6.96
CA ILE A 104 5.39 0.98 5.58
C ILE A 104 6.56 0.48 4.72
N ALA A 105 7.74 1.09 4.84
CA ALA A 105 8.93 0.66 4.11
C ALA A 105 9.32 -0.78 4.41
N ASN A 106 9.22 -1.21 5.68
CA ASN A 106 9.50 -2.58 6.08
C ASN A 106 8.47 -3.60 5.51
N GLU A 107 7.19 -3.25 5.42
CA GLU A 107 6.20 -4.11 4.78
C GLU A 107 6.47 -4.27 3.28
N ILE A 108 6.83 -3.17 2.58
CA ILE A 108 7.24 -3.23 1.16
C ILE A 108 8.48 -4.11 0.99
N LYS A 109 9.49 -3.97 1.87
CA LYS A 109 10.70 -4.82 1.86
C LYS A 109 10.36 -6.30 2.03
N LYS A 110 9.48 -6.66 2.98
CA LYS A 110 9.07 -8.06 3.21
C LYS A 110 8.43 -8.69 1.99
N ILE A 111 7.53 -7.95 1.33
CA ILE A 111 6.88 -8.39 0.09
C ILE A 111 7.92 -8.71 -0.98
N SER A 112 8.92 -7.85 -1.16
CA SER A 112 10.02 -8.11 -2.10
C SER A 112 10.82 -9.37 -1.77
N THR A 113 10.97 -9.73 -0.50
CA THR A 113 11.75 -10.90 -0.07
C THR A 113 10.95 -12.21 -0.13
N ASN A 114 9.62 -12.15 -0.09
CA ASN A 114 8.74 -13.32 -0.15
C ASN A 114 8.35 -13.63 -1.61
N SER A 115 8.99 -14.63 -2.20
CA SER A 115 8.80 -14.99 -3.62
C SER A 115 7.39 -15.52 -3.95
N VAL A 116 6.68 -16.10 -2.98
CA VAL A 116 5.30 -16.57 -3.17
C VAL A 116 4.34 -15.39 -3.17
N LEU A 117 4.42 -14.56 -2.12
CA LEU A 117 3.54 -13.39 -1.97
C LEU A 117 3.76 -12.36 -3.09
N SER A 118 5.01 -12.16 -3.51
CA SER A 118 5.36 -11.28 -4.64
C SER A 118 4.71 -11.74 -5.94
N LYS A 119 4.66 -13.06 -6.20
CA LYS A 119 3.97 -13.62 -7.37
C LYS A 119 2.45 -13.45 -7.29
N GLU A 120 1.85 -13.67 -6.11
CA GLU A 120 0.41 -13.47 -5.91
C GLU A 120 0.00 -12.01 -6.15
N ILE A 121 0.81 -11.07 -5.66
CA ILE A 121 0.63 -9.63 -5.88
C ILE A 121 0.77 -9.26 -7.36
N ALA A 122 1.77 -9.81 -8.05
CA ALA A 122 1.97 -9.56 -9.47
C ALA A 122 0.78 -10.03 -10.34
N ASN A 123 0.07 -11.08 -9.90
CA ASN A 123 -1.12 -11.60 -10.59
C ASN A 123 -2.39 -10.78 -10.33
N ILE A 124 -2.37 -9.78 -9.43
CA ILE A 124 -3.49 -8.86 -9.26
C ILE A 124 -3.43 -7.84 -10.41
N GLU A 125 -4.44 -7.89 -11.28
CA GLU A 125 -4.68 -6.88 -12.30
C GLU A 125 -4.68 -5.49 -11.68
N ASN A 126 -3.99 -4.55 -12.34
CA ASN A 126 -4.16 -3.15 -12.04
C ASN A 126 -5.60 -2.80 -12.47
N ASP A 127 -6.51 -2.57 -11.52
CA ASP A 127 -7.72 -1.80 -11.84
C ASP A 127 -7.28 -0.48 -12.49
N ASP A 128 -8.12 0.13 -13.34
CA ASP A 128 -7.91 1.36 -14.15
C ASP A 128 -7.27 2.60 -13.46
N LEU A 129 -6.81 2.49 -12.21
CA LEU A 129 -5.76 3.31 -11.64
C LEU A 129 -4.52 3.21 -12.54
N SER A 130 -4.20 4.30 -13.24
CA SER A 130 -3.03 4.37 -14.11
C SER A 130 -1.76 3.98 -13.34
N GLU A 131 -0.71 3.51 -14.02
CA GLU A 131 0.62 3.26 -13.42
C GLU A 131 1.19 4.48 -12.64
N THR A 132 0.55 5.64 -12.81
CA THR A 132 0.87 6.91 -12.15
C THR A 132 -0.13 7.35 -11.08
N ASP A 133 -1.29 6.70 -10.93
CA ASP A 133 -2.26 7.02 -9.88
C ASP A 133 -1.78 6.41 -8.57
N SER A 134 -0.97 7.21 -7.85
CA SER A 134 -0.45 6.85 -6.55
C SER A 134 -1.58 6.77 -5.54
N VAL A 135 -2.04 5.56 -5.23
CA VAL A 135 -2.87 5.29 -4.04
C VAL A 135 -2.10 5.68 -2.78
N LYS A 136 -2.78 6.19 -1.75
CA LYS A 136 -2.14 6.69 -0.52
C LYS A 136 -1.30 5.62 0.19
N GLU A 137 -1.70 4.36 0.16
CA GLU A 137 -0.89 3.27 0.73
C GLU A 137 0.30 2.85 -0.16
N GLY A 138 0.33 3.28 -1.42
CA GLY A 138 1.20 2.69 -2.44
C GLY A 138 0.62 1.43 -3.07
N GLN A 139 1.06 1.13 -4.29
CA GLN A 139 0.47 0.09 -5.15
C GLN A 139 0.80 -1.31 -4.62
N VAL A 140 2.02 -1.50 -4.12
CA VAL A 140 2.46 -2.80 -3.57
C VAL A 140 1.63 -3.18 -2.35
N LEU A 141 1.38 -2.24 -1.43
CA LEU A 141 0.53 -2.47 -0.27
C LEU A 141 -0.94 -2.65 -0.69
N TYR A 142 -1.46 -1.81 -1.57
CA TYR A 142 -2.82 -1.96 -2.08
C TYR A 142 -3.08 -3.35 -2.69
N LYS A 143 -2.16 -3.86 -3.52
CA LYS A 143 -2.27 -5.21 -4.07
C LYS A 143 -2.19 -6.29 -2.98
N LEU A 144 -1.33 -6.13 -1.98
CA LEU A 144 -1.29 -7.04 -0.83
C LEU A 144 -2.63 -7.06 -0.08
N HIS A 145 -3.26 -5.90 0.12
CA HIS A 145 -4.58 -5.79 0.75
C HIS A 145 -5.62 -6.58 -0.05
N LYS A 146 -5.66 -6.42 -1.39
CA LYS A 146 -6.50 -7.23 -2.29
C LYS A 146 -6.25 -8.73 -2.21
N VAL A 147 -4.98 -9.16 -2.15
CA VAL A 147 -4.63 -10.59 -2.01
C VAL A 147 -5.22 -11.14 -0.70
N ARG A 148 -5.10 -10.40 0.41
CA ARG A 148 -5.65 -10.81 1.70
C ARG A 148 -7.18 -10.83 1.71
N GLU A 149 -7.84 -9.86 1.07
CA GLU A 149 -9.30 -9.86 0.88
C GLU A 149 -9.84 -11.10 0.14
N ARG A 150 -8.96 -11.88 -0.51
CA ARG A 150 -9.31 -13.12 -1.21
C ARG A 150 -8.99 -14.40 -0.41
N ASP A 151 -8.49 -14.31 0.82
CA ASP A 151 -8.25 -15.48 1.67
C ASP A 151 -9.58 -16.14 2.08
N ARG A 152 -9.96 -17.18 1.35
CA ARG A 152 -11.22 -17.91 1.56
C ARG A 152 -11.38 -18.42 2.99
N LYS A 153 -10.30 -18.84 3.66
CA LYS A 153 -10.39 -19.44 4.99
C LYS A 153 -10.91 -18.43 6.01
N ILE A 154 -10.36 -17.22 6.01
CA ILE A 154 -10.75 -16.18 6.97
C ILE A 154 -12.12 -15.58 6.63
N ILE A 155 -12.44 -15.45 5.34
CA ILE A 155 -13.74 -14.98 4.85
C ILE A 155 -14.84 -15.95 5.27
N ASP A 156 -14.65 -17.24 5.02
CA ASP A 156 -15.63 -18.27 5.40
C ASP A 156 -15.82 -18.34 6.91
N ALA A 157 -14.74 -18.19 7.68
CA ALA A 157 -14.81 -18.11 9.14
C ALA A 157 -15.61 -16.89 9.61
N LYS A 158 -15.40 -15.71 9.01
CA LYS A 158 -16.16 -14.49 9.31
C LYS A 158 -17.64 -14.66 8.98
N LYS A 159 -17.98 -15.15 7.77
CA LYS A 159 -19.36 -15.38 7.35
C LYS A 159 -20.09 -16.35 8.27
N LYS A 160 -19.48 -17.49 8.58
CA LYS A 160 -20.04 -18.49 9.51
C LYS A 160 -20.30 -17.91 10.90
N ARG A 161 -19.37 -17.10 11.41
CA ARG A 161 -19.54 -16.42 12.69
C ARG A 161 -20.73 -15.46 12.67
N VAL A 162 -20.84 -14.61 11.64
CA VAL A 162 -21.93 -13.64 11.52
C VAL A 162 -23.28 -14.33 11.36
N ILE A 163 -23.38 -15.38 10.54
CA ILE A 163 -24.61 -16.18 10.42
C ILE A 163 -24.98 -16.80 11.77
N LYS A 164 -24.02 -17.35 12.52
CA LYS A 164 -24.29 -17.92 13.84
C LYS A 164 -24.79 -16.88 14.86
N GLU A 165 -24.25 -15.67 14.82
CA GLU A 165 -24.57 -14.61 15.78
C GLU A 165 -25.83 -13.81 15.41
N LYS A 166 -26.06 -13.57 14.11
CA LYS A 166 -27.10 -12.65 13.61
C LYS A 166 -28.16 -13.31 12.72
N GLY A 167 -27.96 -14.56 12.31
CA GLY A 167 -28.88 -15.32 11.44
C GLY A 167 -28.77 -15.02 9.95
N GLU A 168 -28.21 -13.87 9.56
CA GLU A 168 -28.16 -13.42 8.17
C GLU A 168 -26.88 -12.62 7.85
N LEU A 169 -26.60 -12.44 6.55
CA LEU A 169 -25.49 -11.62 6.06
C LEU A 169 -26.01 -10.27 5.56
N ARG A 170 -25.65 -9.21 6.28
CA ARG A 170 -25.94 -7.82 5.89
C ARG A 170 -24.66 -7.01 5.77
N CYS A 171 -24.66 -6.05 4.85
CA CYS A 171 -23.62 -5.04 4.76
C CYS A 171 -23.51 -4.28 6.09
N GLU A 172 -22.32 -4.29 6.71
CA GLU A 172 -22.09 -3.64 8.00
C GLU A 172 -22.16 -2.10 7.91
N ALA A 173 -22.06 -1.54 6.70
CA ALA A 173 -22.19 -0.11 6.43
C ALA A 173 -23.65 0.31 6.18
N CYS A 174 -24.29 -0.21 5.12
CA CYS A 174 -25.60 0.24 4.64
C CYS A 174 -26.76 -0.73 4.91
N ASN A 175 -26.51 -1.85 5.60
CA ASN A 175 -27.50 -2.87 5.94
C ASN A 175 -28.14 -3.64 4.76
N PHE A 176 -27.62 -3.45 3.53
CA PHE A 176 -28.04 -4.18 2.34
C PHE A 176 -27.86 -5.69 2.51
N ASN A 177 -28.86 -6.48 2.09
CA ASN A 177 -28.85 -7.94 2.12
C ASN A 177 -29.09 -8.47 0.69
N PHE A 178 -28.15 -9.25 0.16
CA PHE A 178 -28.26 -9.83 -1.18
C PHE A 178 -29.33 -10.90 -1.27
N GLU A 179 -29.48 -11.76 -0.27
CA GLU A 179 -30.49 -12.82 -0.26
C GLU A 179 -31.91 -12.24 -0.20
N THR A 180 -32.12 -11.18 0.60
CA THR A 180 -33.42 -10.49 0.62
C THR A 180 -33.74 -9.80 -0.71
N THR A 181 -32.74 -9.25 -1.39
CA THR A 181 -32.95 -8.47 -2.63
C THR A 181 -33.03 -9.35 -3.88
N TYR A 182 -32.22 -10.41 -3.94
CA TYR A 182 -32.03 -11.25 -5.13
C TYR A 182 -32.44 -12.72 -4.94
N GLY A 183 -32.97 -13.09 -3.77
CA GLY A 183 -33.38 -14.47 -3.47
C GLY A 183 -32.20 -15.43 -3.43
N GLU A 184 -32.41 -16.64 -3.95
CA GLU A 184 -31.38 -17.70 -3.96
C GLU A 184 -30.09 -17.29 -4.68
N LEU A 185 -30.14 -16.38 -5.66
CA LEU A 185 -28.94 -15.85 -6.32
C LEU A 185 -28.02 -15.06 -5.36
N GLY A 186 -28.60 -14.39 -4.37
CA GLY A 186 -27.87 -13.60 -3.39
C GLY A 186 -27.44 -14.36 -2.14
N LYS A 187 -27.83 -15.63 -2.01
CA LYS A 187 -27.62 -16.43 -0.80
C LYS A 187 -26.15 -16.63 -0.51
N GLY A 188 -25.73 -16.26 0.71
CA GLY A 188 -24.32 -16.34 1.13
C GLY A 188 -23.38 -15.31 0.47
N TYR A 189 -23.88 -14.51 -0.47
CA TYR A 189 -23.09 -13.52 -1.18
C TYR A 189 -22.95 -12.23 -0.36
N ILE A 190 -21.69 -11.88 -0.11
CA ILE A 190 -21.24 -10.64 0.52
C ILE A 190 -19.71 -10.60 0.37
N GLU A 191 -19.16 -9.41 0.24
CA GLU A 191 -17.72 -9.18 0.11
C GLU A 191 -17.10 -8.92 1.48
N CYS A 192 -15.81 -9.20 1.61
CA CYS A 192 -15.08 -9.05 2.85
C CYS A 192 -13.97 -8.01 2.68
N HIS A 193 -13.97 -6.99 3.52
CA HIS A 193 -13.00 -5.91 3.50
C HIS A 193 -12.12 -5.93 4.76
N HIS A 194 -10.82 -5.72 4.60
CA HIS A 194 -9.90 -5.58 5.74
C HIS A 194 -9.88 -4.11 6.20
N LEU A 195 -10.34 -3.87 7.44
CA LEU A 195 -10.53 -2.53 8.01
C LEU A 195 -9.25 -1.83 8.42
N ILE A 196 -8.16 -2.57 8.63
CA ILE A 196 -6.88 -2.00 9.04
C ILE A 196 -6.03 -1.80 7.78
N PRO A 197 -5.79 -0.54 7.35
CA PRO A 197 -4.72 -0.18 6.42
C PRO A 197 -3.43 -0.95 6.73
N LEU A 198 -2.73 -1.47 5.73
CA LEU A 198 -1.50 -2.24 5.98
C LEU A 198 -0.43 -1.42 6.71
N ALA A 199 -0.43 -0.11 6.51
CA ALA A 199 0.39 0.85 7.26
C ALA A 199 0.18 0.78 8.79
N ASN A 200 -1.00 0.35 9.24
CA ASN A 200 -1.33 0.19 10.65
C ASN A 200 -1.05 -1.21 11.22
N PHE A 201 -0.53 -2.14 10.41
CA PHE A 201 -0.27 -3.52 10.83
C PHE A 201 1.03 -3.68 11.65
N GLN A 202 0.95 -4.19 12.88
CA GLN A 202 2.14 -4.60 13.64
C GLN A 202 2.60 -5.99 13.18
N GLU A 203 3.91 -6.23 13.15
CA GLU A 203 4.49 -7.55 12.83
C GLU A 203 3.85 -8.62 13.72
N ASN A 204 3.41 -9.74 13.13
CA ASN A 204 2.81 -10.89 13.81
C ASN A 204 1.37 -10.74 14.33
N LYS A 205 0.62 -9.71 13.92
CA LYS A 205 -0.82 -9.70 14.22
C LYS A 205 -1.51 -10.76 13.35
N VAL A 206 -2.07 -11.79 13.98
CA VAL A 206 -3.04 -12.68 13.33
C VAL A 206 -4.25 -11.81 12.97
N THR A 207 -4.64 -11.78 11.69
CA THR A 207 -5.86 -11.08 11.28
C THR A 207 -7.02 -11.66 12.08
N LYS A 208 -7.65 -10.84 12.91
CA LYS A 208 -8.83 -11.24 13.67
C LYS A 208 -10.07 -11.07 12.81
N LEU A 209 -11.12 -11.82 13.13
CA LEU A 209 -12.42 -11.62 12.48
C LEU A 209 -12.99 -10.22 12.74
N GLU A 210 -12.56 -9.54 13.81
CA GLU A 210 -12.90 -8.15 14.10
C GLU A 210 -12.21 -7.14 13.16
N ASP A 211 -11.09 -7.52 12.55
CA ASP A 211 -10.37 -6.66 11.59
C ASP A 211 -11.01 -6.71 10.18
N LEU A 212 -12.11 -7.46 10.03
CA LEU A 212 -12.85 -7.68 8.80
C LEU A 212 -14.25 -7.06 8.88
N ALA A 213 -14.69 -6.43 7.79
CA ALA A 213 -16.06 -5.99 7.60
C ALA A 213 -16.70 -6.70 6.40
N LEU A 214 -17.94 -7.15 6.56
CA LEU A 214 -18.76 -7.66 5.47
C LEU A 214 -19.49 -6.50 4.79
N LEU A 215 -19.24 -6.30 3.49
CA LEU A 215 -19.76 -5.18 2.71
C LEU A 215 -20.51 -5.67 1.47
N CYS A 216 -21.48 -4.88 1.00
CA CYS A 216 -22.03 -5.09 -0.33
C CYS A 216 -21.08 -4.53 -1.40
N SER A 217 -21.22 -5.00 -2.64
CA SER A 217 -20.33 -4.62 -3.75
C SER A 217 -20.21 -3.11 -3.98
N ASN A 218 -21.30 -2.36 -3.75
CA ASN A 218 -21.26 -0.90 -3.82
C ASN A 218 -20.43 -0.30 -2.68
N CYS A 219 -20.69 -0.72 -1.42
CA CYS A 219 -19.94 -0.23 -0.26
C CYS A 219 -18.48 -0.63 -0.30
N HIS A 220 -18.16 -1.85 -0.75
CA HIS A 220 -16.79 -2.33 -0.93
C HIS A 220 -16.05 -1.51 -1.99
N SER A 221 -16.70 -1.27 -3.14
CA SER A 221 -16.13 -0.40 -4.17
C SER A 221 -15.91 1.03 -3.67
N MET A 222 -16.83 1.58 -2.86
CA MET A 222 -16.73 2.94 -2.36
C MET A 222 -15.69 3.10 -1.26
N ILE A 223 -15.51 2.12 -0.36
CA ILE A 223 -14.49 2.21 0.70
C ILE A 223 -13.07 2.20 0.11
N HIS A 224 -12.87 1.49 -1.00
CA HIS A 224 -11.60 1.50 -1.75
C HIS A 224 -11.34 2.82 -2.49
N ARG A 225 -12.36 3.68 -2.70
CA ARG A 225 -12.19 5.00 -3.33
C ARG A 225 -11.69 6.08 -2.38
N ASP A 226 -11.93 5.94 -1.07
CA ASP A 226 -11.44 6.89 -0.06
C ASP A 226 -10.58 6.18 0.99
N LEU A 227 -9.27 6.17 0.71
CA LEU A 227 -8.26 5.50 1.53
C LEU A 227 -7.98 6.19 2.87
N ASN A 228 -8.62 7.33 3.17
CA ASN A 228 -8.54 7.93 4.51
C ASN A 228 -9.42 7.18 5.51
N ILE A 229 -10.38 6.40 5.01
CA ILE A 229 -11.34 5.70 5.83
C ILE A 229 -10.67 4.49 6.45
N SER A 230 -10.30 4.64 7.72
CA SER A 230 -9.52 3.67 8.47
C SER A 230 -10.38 2.74 9.34
N SER A 231 -11.70 2.90 9.28
CA SER A 231 -12.65 2.08 10.02
C SER A 231 -14.03 2.04 9.37
N ILE A 232 -14.78 0.97 9.65
CA ILE A 232 -16.17 0.82 9.19
C ILE A 232 -17.08 1.90 9.77
N ILE A 233 -16.76 2.39 10.97
CA ILE A 233 -17.52 3.42 11.67
C ILE A 233 -17.38 4.75 10.91
N GLU A 234 -16.16 5.10 10.52
CA GLU A 234 -15.89 6.28 9.71
C GLU A 234 -16.54 6.17 8.33
N PHE A 235 -16.43 5.01 7.68
CA PHE A 235 -17.11 4.76 6.40
C PHE A 235 -18.62 4.95 6.50
N LYS A 236 -19.22 4.39 7.55
CA LYS A 236 -20.67 4.49 7.76
C LYS A 236 -21.13 5.93 7.96
N LYS A 237 -20.30 6.79 8.58
CA LYS A 237 -20.59 8.22 8.75
C LYS A 237 -20.48 9.01 7.44
N SER A 238 -19.69 8.54 6.47
CA SER A 238 -19.55 9.23 5.17
C SER A 238 -20.67 8.91 4.18
N ILE A 239 -21.39 7.81 4.40
CA ILE A 239 -22.57 7.45 3.59
C ILE A 239 -23.72 8.40 3.91
N LYS A 240 -24.21 9.10 2.89
CA LYS A 240 -25.46 9.84 2.97
C LYS A 240 -26.61 8.85 2.80
N THR A 241 -27.26 8.49 3.90
CA THR A 241 -28.51 7.71 3.93
C THR A 241 -29.73 8.59 3.82
#